data_AF-A0A949WTH6-F1
#
_entry.id   AF-A0A949WTH6-F1
#
_cell.length_a   1.000
_cell.length_b   1.000
_cell.length_c   1.000
_cell.angle_alpha   90.00
_cell.angle_beta   90.00
_cell.angle_gamma   90.00
#
_symmetry.space_group_name_H-M   'P 1'
#
loop_
_entity.id
_entity.type
_entity.pdbx_description
1 polymer ?
#
loop_
_entity_poly.entity_id
_entity_poly.type
_entity_poly.pdbx_seq_one_letter_code
_entity_poly.pdbx_strand_id
1 'polypeptide(L)'
;MYGYFNGIRSSRKLAKQCVINREVIWLIKGLQPKYRVIADFRKDHVEALEKVFKSFVNYCIELGLYGKELVVVDQQGELLGSPITPGVVVNP
;
A
#
# COMPACT_ATOMS: atom_id res chain seq x y z
N MET A 1 -1.69 5.62 -0.48
CA MET A 1 -0.48 4.95 0.04
C MET A 1 -0.32 5.13 1.55
N TYR A 2 0.14 6.28 2.05
CA TYR A 2 0.44 6.49 3.48
C TYR A 2 -0.65 6.03 4.46
N GLY A 3 -1.91 6.44 4.22
CA GLY A 3 -3.02 6.05 5.07
C GLY A 3 -3.29 4.53 5.07
N TYR A 4 -3.03 3.84 3.96
CA TYR A 4 -3.20 2.39 3.89
C TYR A 4 -2.13 1.66 4.72
N PHE A 5 -0.86 2.04 4.57
CA PHE A 5 0.25 1.47 5.35
C PHE A 5 0.11 1.68 6.85
N ASN A 6 -0.42 2.83 7.27
CA ASN A 6 -0.61 3.15 8.69
C ASN A 6 -1.97 2.70 9.24
N GLY A 7 -2.77 1.94 8.47
CA GLY A 7 -4.11 1.51 8.89
C GLY A 7 -5.14 2.66 9.06
N ILE A 8 -4.84 3.85 8.56
CA ILE A 8 -5.69 5.05 8.67
C ILE A 8 -6.68 5.09 7.49
N ARG A 9 -7.92 4.67 7.74
CA ARG A 9 -9.00 4.72 6.75
C ARG A 9 -9.84 6.00 6.79
N SER A 10 -9.87 6.70 7.92
CA SER A 10 -10.68 7.92 8.11
C SER A 10 -10.01 9.16 7.54
N SER A 11 -10.72 9.90 6.68
CA SER A 11 -10.25 11.18 6.11
C SER A 11 -9.96 12.23 7.19
N ARG A 12 -10.68 12.19 8.32
CA ARG A 12 -10.42 13.08 9.47
C ARG A 12 -9.09 12.77 10.15
N LYS A 13 -8.80 11.49 10.36
CA LYS A 13 -7.51 11.04 10.91
C LYS A 13 -6.37 11.37 9.94
N LEU A 14 -6.60 11.21 8.63
CA LEU A 14 -5.60 11.54 7.61
C LEU A 14 -5.29 13.05 7.57
N ALA A 15 -6.32 13.90 7.63
CA ALA A 15 -6.14 15.36 7.71
C ALA A 15 -5.31 15.78 8.92
N LYS A 16 -5.49 15.12 10.07
CA LYS A 16 -4.67 15.35 11.27
C LYS A 16 -3.20 14.99 11.03
N GLN A 17 -2.92 13.90 10.32
CA GLN A 17 -1.55 13.51 9.99
C GLN A 17 -0.87 14.49 9.03
N CYS A 18 -1.61 15.13 8.12
CA CYS A 18 -1.09 16.20 7.25
C CYS A 18 -0.59 17.44 8.01
N VAL A 19 -0.87 17.57 9.31
CA VAL A 19 -0.43 18.69 10.15
C VAL A 19 0.60 18.27 11.19
N ILE A 20 0.51 17.03 11.69
CA ILE A 20 1.32 16.57 12.83
C ILE A 20 2.52 15.74 12.36
N ASN A 21 2.35 14.93 11.32
CA ASN A 21 3.39 14.01 10.88
C ASN A 21 4.25 14.64 9.78
N ARG A 22 5.56 14.79 10.06
CA ARG A 22 6.53 15.36 9.11
C ARG A 22 6.64 14.57 7.81
N GLU A 23 6.50 13.25 7.84
CA GLU A 23 6.53 12.41 6.65
C GLU A 23 5.41 12.81 5.68
N VAL A 24 4.20 13.00 6.22
CA VAL A 24 3.03 13.36 5.41
C VAL A 24 3.16 14.78 4.89
N ILE A 25 3.60 15.71 5.73
CA ILE A 25 3.87 17.11 5.34
C ILE A 25 4.87 17.14 4.18
N TRP A 26 5.95 16.36 4.26
CA TRP A 26 6.95 16.28 3.20
C TRP A 26 6.36 15.68 1.91
N LEU A 27 5.59 14.59 2.01
CA LEU A 27 4.95 13.93 0.86
C LEU A 27 4.00 14.85 0.08
N ILE A 28 3.26 15.71 0.79
CA ILE A 28 2.29 16.65 0.17
C ILE A 28 2.86 18.07 0.02
N LYS A 29 4.18 18.25 0.15
CA LYS A 29 4.89 19.52 0.00
C LYS A 29 4.33 20.65 0.89
N GLY A 30 3.93 20.33 2.11
CA GLY A 30 3.41 21.29 3.09
C GLY A 30 1.94 21.64 2.94
N LEU A 31 1.21 21.04 1.98
CA LEU A 31 -0.22 21.27 1.83
C LEU A 31 -1.00 20.77 3.05
N GLN A 32 -1.99 21.53 3.54
CA GLN A 32 -2.82 21.13 4.67
C GLN A 32 -4.29 20.95 4.25
N PRO A 33 -4.61 19.88 3.51
CA PRO A 33 -5.97 19.65 3.05
C PRO A 33 -6.92 19.35 4.21
N LYS A 34 -8.10 19.97 4.19
CA LYS A 34 -9.18 19.66 5.12
C LYS A 34 -9.75 18.27 4.83
N TYR A 35 -10.37 17.65 5.84
CA TYR A 35 -10.92 16.30 5.73
C TYR A 35 -11.96 16.12 4.60
N ARG A 36 -12.71 17.19 4.26
CA ARG A 36 -13.68 17.17 3.14
C ARG A 36 -12.97 17.01 1.80
N VAL A 37 -11.96 17.83 1.55
CA VAL A 37 -11.12 17.75 0.34
C VAL A 37 -10.52 16.35 0.16
N ILE A 38 -10.03 15.74 1.24
CA ILE A 38 -9.53 14.36 1.21
C ILE A 38 -10.64 13.35 0.87
N ALA A 39 -11.83 13.53 1.43
CA ALA A 39 -12.96 12.65 1.14
C ALA A 39 -13.45 12.78 -0.29
N ASP A 40 -13.59 14.02 -0.78
CA ASP A 40 -14.02 14.34 -2.14
C ASP A 40 -13.00 13.83 -3.15
N PHE A 41 -11.70 14.11 -2.95
CA PHE A 41 -10.62 13.57 -3.77
C PHE A 41 -10.65 12.04 -3.86
N ARG A 42 -10.90 11.35 -2.74
CA ARG A 42 -10.99 9.88 -2.75
C ARG A 42 -12.21 9.38 -3.50
N LYS A 43 -13.33 10.10 -3.45
CA LYS A 43 -14.58 9.75 -4.14
C LYS A 43 -14.46 9.97 -5.65
N ASP A 44 -13.83 11.07 -6.05
CA ASP A 44 -13.72 11.47 -7.45
C ASP A 44 -12.65 10.67 -8.21
N HIS A 45 -11.68 10.10 -7.48
CA HIS A 45 -10.53 9.39 -8.08
C HIS A 45 -10.37 7.93 -7.63
N VAL A 46 -11.46 7.24 -7.25
CA VAL A 46 -11.40 5.85 -6.76
C VAL A 46 -10.67 4.92 -7.75
N GLU A 47 -11.05 4.95 -9.03
CA GLU A 47 -10.47 4.07 -10.05
C GLU A 47 -8.98 4.34 -10.29
N ALA A 48 -8.59 5.62 -10.30
CA ALA A 48 -7.19 6.01 -10.49
C ALA A 48 -6.34 5.59 -9.29
N LEU A 49 -6.86 5.76 -8.07
CA LEU A 49 -6.21 5.28 -6.86
C LEU A 49 -6.02 3.77 -6.91
N GLU A 50 -7.04 3.00 -7.29
CA GLU A 50 -6.94 1.55 -7.41
C GLU A 50 -5.85 1.12 -8.40
N LYS A 51 -5.80 1.74 -9.59
CA LYS A 51 -4.76 1.47 -10.59
C LYS A 51 -3.37 1.75 -10.06
N VAL A 52 -3.15 2.91 -9.44
CA VAL A 52 -1.85 3.27 -8.84
C VAL A 52 -1.47 2.31 -7.73
N PHE A 53 -2.43 1.89 -6.89
CA PHE A 53 -2.19 0.88 -5.85
C PHE A 53 -1.76 -0.47 -6.45
N LYS A 54 -2.44 -0.94 -7.49
CA LYS A 54 -2.08 -2.20 -8.17
C LYS A 54 -0.69 -2.12 -8.80
N SER A 55 -0.40 -1.05 -9.54
CA SER A 55 0.93 -0.84 -10.15
C SER A 55 2.04 -0.79 -9.11
N PHE A 56 1.81 -0.10 -7.98
CA PHE A 56 2.78 -0.05 -6.90
C PHE A 56 3.01 -1.40 -6.24
N VAL A 57 1.95 -2.17 -5.97
CA VAL A 57 2.07 -3.53 -5.40
C VAL A 57 2.84 -4.43 -6.37
N ASN A 58 2.51 -4.39 -7.67
CA ASN A 58 3.23 -5.15 -8.69
C ASN A 58 4.72 -4.75 -8.73
N TYR A 59 5.02 -3.46 -8.68
CA TYR A 59 6.40 -2.97 -8.64
C TYR A 59 7.17 -3.50 -7.42
N CYS A 60 6.56 -3.52 -6.25
CA CYS A 60 7.20 -4.08 -5.06
C CYS A 60 7.35 -5.61 -5.09
N ILE A 61 6.47 -6.32 -5.82
CA ILE A 61 6.61 -7.76 -6.10
C ILE A 61 7.80 -7.98 -7.05
N GLU A 62 7.94 -7.17 -8.10
CA GLU A 62 9.06 -7.23 -9.04
C GLU A 62 10.41 -6.97 -8.35
N LEU A 63 10.43 -6.03 -7.39
CA LEU A 63 11.61 -5.76 -6.57
C LEU A 63 11.93 -6.83 -5.53
N GLY A 64 11.12 -7.89 -5.40
CA GLY A 64 11.31 -8.94 -4.40
C GLY A 64 11.13 -8.49 -2.95
N LEU A 65 10.59 -7.29 -2.71
CA LEU A 65 10.35 -6.72 -1.38
C LEU A 65 9.14 -7.35 -0.69
N TYR A 66 8.15 -7.77 -1.49
CA TYR A 66 7.12 -8.69 -1.03
C TYR A 66 7.55 -10.09 -1.44
N GLY A 67 8.24 -10.79 -0.53
CA GLY A 67 8.30 -12.24 -0.61
C GLY A 67 6.86 -12.75 -0.74
N LYS A 68 6.58 -13.58 -1.75
CA LYS A 68 5.33 -14.33 -1.84
C LYS A 68 5.28 -15.31 -0.66
N GLU A 69 5.07 -14.80 0.55
CA GLU A 69 4.56 -15.61 1.64
C GLU A 69 3.06 -15.74 1.36
N LEU A 70 2.74 -16.61 0.39
CA LEU A 70 1.43 -17.22 0.31
C LEU A 70 1.31 -18.10 1.55
N VAL A 71 0.96 -17.49 2.68
CA VAL A 71 0.50 -18.24 3.84
C VAL A 71 -0.89 -18.74 3.46
N VAL A 72 -0.93 -19.99 2.98
CA VAL A 72 -2.19 -20.73 2.84
C VAL A 72 -2.65 -21.01 4.26
N VAL A 73 -3.54 -20.15 4.79
CA VAL A 73 -4.25 -20.45 6.04
C VAL A 73 -5.42 -21.36 5.69
N ASP A 74 -5.13 -22.64 5.62
CA ASP A 74 -6.11 -23.70 5.80
C ASP A 74 -6.67 -23.59 7.24
N GLN A 75 -7.98 -23.83 7.42
CA GLN A 75 -8.69 -23.81 8.70
C GLN A 75 -8.14 -24.82 9.75
N GLN A 76 -7.11 -25.60 9.40
CA GLN A 76 -6.47 -26.64 10.20
C GLN A 76 -4.98 -26.36 10.45
N GLY A 77 -4.57 -25.10 10.61
CA GLY A 77 -3.42 -24.73 11.45
C GLY A 77 -2.04 -25.38 11.16
N GLU A 78 -1.78 -25.96 9.99
CA GLU A 78 -0.45 -26.40 9.60
C GLU A 78 0.26 -25.35 8.72
N LEU A 79 1.45 -24.94 9.17
CA LEU A 79 2.34 -24.06 8.43
C LEU A 79 3.12 -24.87 7.39
N LEU A 80 2.57 -25.05 6.20
CA LEU A 80 3.37 -25.49 5.06
C LEU A 80 4.28 -24.35 4.62
N GLY A 81 5.58 -24.46 4.96
CA GLY A 81 6.62 -23.54 4.52
C GLY A 81 6.63 -23.39 2.99
N SER A 82 6.84 -22.15 2.54
CA SER A 82 6.92 -21.79 1.13
C SER A 82 8.07 -22.53 0.42
N PRO A 83 7.88 -23.07 -0.80
CA PRO A 83 9.00 -23.33 -1.70
C PRO A 83 9.46 -22.00 -2.29
N ILE A 84 10.49 -21.41 -1.70
CA ILE A 84 11.27 -20.37 -2.38
C ILE A 84 12.21 -21.08 -3.37
N THR A 85 12.19 -20.67 -4.63
CA THR A 85 13.42 -20.65 -5.45
C THR A 85 13.49 -19.32 -6.19
N PRO A 86 14.47 -18.46 -5.88
CA PRO A 86 14.87 -17.38 -6.77
C PRO A 86 15.94 -17.88 -7.75
N GLY A 87 15.58 -17.93 -9.05
CA GLY A 87 16.47 -17.80 -10.21
C GLY A 87 17.48 -18.91 -10.55
N VAL A 88 17.26 -19.61 -11.68
CA VAL A 88 18.33 -20.06 -12.61
C VAL A 88 17.80 -20.00 -14.06
N VAL A 89 18.66 -19.48 -14.94
CA VAL A 89 18.53 -19.17 -16.38
C VAL A 89 18.39 -20.42 -17.26
N VAL A 90 17.49 -20.39 -18.26
CA VAL A 90 17.80 -20.86 -19.64
C VAL A 90 16.81 -20.23 -20.64
N ASN A 91 17.29 -19.20 -21.34
CA ASN A 91 16.90 -18.94 -22.74
C ASN A 91 17.47 -20.10 -23.59
N PRO A 92 16.89 -20.44 -24.76
CA PRO A 92 17.50 -21.42 -25.65
C PRO A 92 18.89 -20.95 -26.15
#